data_AF-A0A6I4Z7G9-F1
#
_entry.id   AF-A0A6I4Z7G9-F1
#
_cell.length_a   1.000
_cell.length_b   1.000
_cell.length_c   1.000
_cell.angle_alpha   90.00
_cell.angle_beta   90.00
_cell.angle_gamma   90.00
#
_symmetry.space_group_name_H-M   'P 1'
#
loop_
_entity.id
_entity.type
_entity.pdbx_description
1 polymer ?
#
loop_
_entity_poly.entity_id
_entity_poly.type
_entity_poly.pdbx_seq_one_letter_code
_entity_poly.pdbx_strand_id
1 'polypeptide(L)'
;MAAFGATVLVCAVGLALLRVTVAAPQRCPEITPESLATSASASADWIEIAQYPDGRYVYEYNAETDSLPDDYNVVRHAGVTMSLYQAVALGDQSRLQAADLGTAWMQANLVEHDDWVALRNPVTGRVKLGASSLMLAGLTQRRLATDDPAYDDLMRRLARFLVVMQLPDGAMLNYWNPATGEPDPTVRSRYATGEALWALAQMHRHFPGEGWDEPSWRIADYLALHRDEVEGLDFPPWPDQWAAYSLSEMADWPLEDHHIEYARAIAERFGFLIRVESQRTGGFINEPFHGRLTRAAGLGTWVEGLTSMWRLARTDERLADLEPKLAERALCGAGILASRQITFRESAAWPSPDLAAGAWFRDGITRMDDQQHALSGLALTEAILATREDAP
;
A
#
# COMPACT_ATOMS: atom_id res chain seq x y z
N MET A 1 -16.60 -20.63 -53.11
CA MET A 1 -17.48 -19.99 -52.10
C MET A 1 -17.35 -20.62 -50.71
N ALA A 2 -17.43 -21.96 -50.55
CA ALA A 2 -17.31 -22.61 -49.23
C ALA A 2 -15.98 -22.36 -48.50
N ALA A 3 -14.84 -22.42 -49.19
CA ALA A 3 -13.51 -22.17 -48.59
C ALA A 3 -13.35 -20.71 -48.11
N PHE A 4 -13.88 -19.74 -48.86
CA PHE A 4 -13.86 -18.33 -48.47
C PHE A 4 -14.72 -18.06 -47.23
N GLY A 5 -15.92 -18.68 -47.16
CA GLY A 5 -16.76 -18.58 -45.97
C GLY A 5 -16.12 -19.18 -44.72
N ALA A 6 -15.40 -20.31 -44.85
CA ALA A 6 -14.67 -20.93 -43.75
C ALA A 6 -13.51 -20.04 -43.25
N THR A 7 -12.74 -19.44 -44.16
CA THR A 7 -11.65 -18.51 -43.79
C THR A 7 -12.18 -17.28 -43.05
N VAL A 8 -13.27 -16.66 -43.55
CA VAL A 8 -13.88 -15.51 -42.89
C VAL A 8 -14.38 -15.86 -41.49
N LEU A 9 -14.98 -17.04 -41.31
CA LEU A 9 -15.42 -17.51 -40.00
C LEU A 9 -14.25 -17.72 -39.03
N VAL A 10 -13.16 -18.37 -39.47
CA VAL A 10 -11.96 -18.57 -38.64
C VAL A 10 -11.35 -17.23 -38.23
N CYS A 11 -11.23 -16.28 -39.16
CA CYS A 11 -10.73 -14.94 -38.85
C CYS A 11 -11.65 -14.20 -37.87
N ALA A 12 -12.97 -14.27 -38.06
CA ALA A 12 -13.93 -13.62 -37.17
C ALA A 12 -13.88 -14.22 -35.75
N VAL A 13 -13.81 -15.55 -35.63
CA VAL A 13 -13.65 -16.24 -34.34
C VAL A 13 -12.30 -15.87 -33.71
N GLY A 14 -11.22 -15.86 -34.48
CA GLY A 14 -9.89 -15.47 -34.00
C GLY A 14 -9.85 -14.02 -33.48
N LEU A 15 -10.45 -13.07 -34.21
CA LEU A 15 -10.56 -11.68 -33.80
C LEU A 15 -11.45 -11.51 -32.56
N ALA A 16 -12.55 -12.26 -32.49
CA ALA A 16 -13.42 -12.27 -31.32
C ALA A 16 -12.68 -12.81 -30.09
N LEU A 17 -11.98 -13.94 -30.22
CA LEU A 17 -11.15 -14.53 -29.17
C LEU A 17 -10.05 -13.55 -28.71
N LEU A 18 -9.36 -12.90 -29.64
CA LEU A 18 -8.35 -11.89 -29.31
C LEU A 18 -8.97 -10.71 -28.54
N ARG A 19 -10.15 -10.25 -28.94
CA ARG A 19 -10.89 -9.15 -28.29
C ARG A 19 -11.44 -9.48 -26.91
N VAL A 20 -11.72 -10.74 -26.61
CA VAL A 20 -12.19 -11.17 -25.27
C VAL A 20 -11.08 -11.70 -24.37
N THR A 21 -9.83 -11.74 -24.86
CA THR A 21 -8.66 -12.21 -24.10
C THR A 21 -7.58 -11.12 -24.06
N VAL A 22 -6.62 -11.14 -24.98
CA VAL A 22 -5.40 -10.31 -24.92
C VAL A 22 -5.68 -8.84 -25.23
N ALA A 23 -6.58 -8.57 -26.17
CA ALA A 23 -6.91 -7.23 -26.66
C ALA A 23 -8.26 -6.73 -26.13
N ALA A 24 -8.66 -7.18 -24.95
CA ALA A 24 -9.85 -6.66 -24.28
C ALA A 24 -9.72 -5.14 -24.03
N PRO A 25 -10.80 -4.38 -24.24
CA PRO A 25 -10.78 -2.95 -23.97
C PRO A 25 -10.53 -2.70 -22.49
N GLN A 26 -9.65 -1.75 -22.21
CA GLN A 26 -9.41 -1.26 -20.86
C GLN A 26 -10.61 -0.43 -20.40
N ARG A 27 -11.04 -0.61 -19.16
CA ARG A 27 -12.02 0.25 -18.49
C ARG A 27 -11.33 0.98 -17.37
N CYS A 28 -11.05 2.25 -17.62
CA CYS A 28 -10.55 3.20 -16.64
C CYS A 28 -11.66 4.22 -16.38
N PRO A 29 -12.50 4.03 -15.35
CA PRO A 29 -13.49 5.02 -14.96
C PRO A 29 -12.80 6.38 -14.75
N GLU A 30 -13.45 7.45 -15.19
CA GLU A 30 -12.97 8.80 -14.93
C GLU A 30 -13.06 9.09 -13.43
N ILE A 31 -12.07 9.81 -12.91
CA ILE A 31 -12.02 10.25 -11.52
C ILE A 31 -11.77 11.76 -11.48
N THR A 32 -12.66 12.49 -10.79
CA THR A 32 -12.53 13.92 -10.52
C THR A 32 -11.96 14.16 -9.12
N PRO A 33 -11.41 15.35 -8.81
CA PRO A 33 -10.94 15.65 -7.46
C PRO A 33 -12.00 15.41 -6.38
N GLU A 34 -13.24 15.83 -6.63
CA GLU A 34 -14.37 15.63 -5.71
C GLU A 34 -14.67 14.14 -5.46
N SER A 35 -14.75 13.34 -6.53
CA SER A 35 -15.03 11.90 -6.39
C SER A 35 -13.88 11.13 -5.73
N LEU A 36 -12.64 11.55 -5.96
CA LEU A 36 -11.45 10.99 -5.33
C LEU A 36 -11.45 11.29 -3.83
N ALA A 37 -11.64 12.57 -3.46
CA ALA A 37 -11.71 13.00 -2.06
C ALA A 37 -12.87 12.33 -1.31
N THR A 38 -14.04 12.21 -1.96
CA THR A 38 -15.19 11.51 -1.39
C THR A 38 -14.87 10.04 -1.13
N SER A 39 -14.21 9.36 -2.08
CA SER A 39 -13.86 7.95 -1.94
C SER A 39 -12.81 7.70 -0.85
N ALA A 40 -11.80 8.58 -0.78
CA ALA A 40 -10.79 8.55 0.29
C ALA A 40 -11.44 8.79 1.66
N SER A 41 -12.28 9.83 1.81
CA SER A 41 -13.00 10.11 3.06
C SER A 41 -13.88 8.94 3.49
N ALA A 42 -14.62 8.33 2.56
CA ALA A 42 -15.47 7.18 2.88
C ALA A 42 -14.66 5.97 3.37
N SER A 43 -13.45 5.77 2.88
CA SER A 43 -12.55 4.74 3.39
C SER A 43 -12.04 5.06 4.80
N ALA A 44 -11.74 6.32 5.09
CA ALA A 44 -11.34 6.76 6.42
C ALA A 44 -12.50 6.65 7.42
N ASP A 45 -13.70 7.07 7.01
CA ASP A 45 -14.94 6.94 7.79
C ASP A 45 -15.21 5.47 8.16
N TRP A 46 -15.03 4.54 7.21
CA TRP A 46 -15.17 3.11 7.51
C TRP A 46 -14.20 2.67 8.59
N ILE A 47 -12.93 3.08 8.53
CA ILE A 47 -11.92 2.71 9.53
C ILE A 47 -12.34 3.19 10.93
N GLU A 48 -12.88 4.40 11.04
CA GLU A 48 -13.35 4.96 12.30
C GLU A 48 -14.57 4.24 12.85
N ILE A 49 -15.56 3.98 12.01
CA ILE A 49 -16.76 3.20 12.36
C ILE A 49 -16.36 1.79 12.82
N ALA A 50 -15.35 1.22 12.15
CA ALA A 50 -14.79 -0.09 12.43
C ALA A 50 -13.71 -0.05 13.53
N GLN A 51 -13.63 1.00 14.35
CA GLN A 51 -12.71 1.09 15.48
C GLN A 51 -13.41 0.83 16.82
N TYR A 52 -12.83 -0.04 17.64
CA TYR A 52 -13.27 -0.29 19.00
C TYR A 52 -12.81 0.83 19.96
N PRO A 53 -13.50 1.06 21.08
CA PRO A 53 -13.11 2.07 22.08
C PRO A 53 -11.72 1.87 22.70
N ASP A 54 -11.15 0.66 22.62
CA ASP A 54 -9.80 0.35 23.08
C ASP A 54 -8.71 0.61 22.03
N GLY A 55 -9.10 1.12 20.86
CA GLY A 55 -8.23 1.46 19.74
C GLY A 55 -7.97 0.35 18.73
N ARG A 56 -8.41 -0.89 19.01
CA ARG A 56 -8.36 -1.95 17.99
C ARG A 56 -9.29 -1.63 16.83
N TYR A 57 -8.98 -2.16 15.66
CA TYR A 57 -9.87 -2.09 14.48
C TYR A 57 -10.53 -3.45 14.23
N VAL A 58 -11.69 -3.48 13.61
CA VAL A 58 -12.23 -4.71 13.00
C VAL A 58 -11.26 -5.15 11.92
N TYR A 59 -10.71 -6.37 12.04
CA TYR A 59 -9.81 -6.89 11.01
C TYR A 59 -10.57 -7.29 9.75
N GLU A 60 -11.65 -8.04 9.92
CA GLU A 60 -12.43 -8.60 8.84
C GLU A 60 -13.92 -8.50 9.17
N TYR A 61 -14.72 -8.12 8.17
CA TYR A 61 -16.16 -8.23 8.20
C TYR A 61 -16.62 -9.16 7.08
N ASN A 62 -17.38 -10.19 7.45
CA ASN A 62 -18.01 -11.13 6.52
C ASN A 62 -19.50 -10.79 6.40
N ALA A 63 -19.90 -10.24 5.26
CA ALA A 63 -21.27 -9.84 4.99
C ALA A 63 -22.23 -11.00 4.71
N GLU A 64 -21.74 -12.16 4.27
CA GLU A 64 -22.62 -13.33 4.03
C GLU A 64 -23.17 -13.90 5.34
N THR A 65 -22.34 -13.90 6.38
CA THR A 65 -22.71 -14.39 7.72
C THR A 65 -23.04 -13.28 8.72
N ASP A 66 -22.88 -12.02 8.31
CA ASP A 66 -22.96 -10.83 9.16
C ASP A 66 -22.12 -10.97 10.45
N SER A 67 -20.82 -11.27 10.29
CA SER A 67 -19.94 -11.60 11.41
C SER A 67 -18.58 -10.90 11.36
N LEU A 68 -17.97 -10.76 12.54
CA LEU A 68 -16.62 -10.23 12.77
C LEU A 68 -15.75 -11.35 13.37
N PRO A 69 -14.97 -12.08 12.56
CA PRO A 69 -14.08 -13.12 13.05
C PRO A 69 -13.06 -12.59 14.08
N ASP A 70 -12.68 -13.43 15.05
CA ASP A 70 -11.75 -13.07 16.16
C ASP A 70 -10.26 -13.07 15.76
N ASP A 71 -9.96 -13.19 14.47
CA ASP A 71 -8.58 -13.11 13.97
C ASP A 71 -8.08 -11.66 14.01
N TYR A 72 -6.85 -11.46 14.47
CA TYR A 72 -6.27 -10.12 14.56
C TYR A 72 -4.85 -10.02 14.00
N ASN A 73 -4.63 -9.03 13.14
CA ASN A 73 -3.35 -8.80 12.49
C ASN A 73 -2.73 -7.45 12.91
N VAL A 74 -1.76 -7.53 13.83
CA VAL A 74 -1.03 -6.35 14.36
C VAL A 74 -0.32 -5.51 13.28
N VAL A 75 0.12 -6.13 12.18
CA VAL A 75 0.76 -5.40 11.07
C VAL A 75 -0.27 -4.54 10.35
N ARG A 76 -1.49 -5.08 10.17
CA ARG A 76 -2.59 -4.33 9.52
C ARG A 76 -3.12 -3.23 10.43
N HIS A 77 -3.16 -3.45 11.75
CA HIS A 77 -3.46 -2.38 12.69
C HIS A 77 -2.48 -1.19 12.52
N ALA A 78 -1.17 -1.46 12.53
CA ALA A 78 -0.17 -0.41 12.35
C ALA A 78 -0.29 0.28 10.98
N GLY A 79 -0.59 -0.48 9.91
CA GLY A 79 -0.78 0.05 8.57
C GLY A 79 -2.02 0.95 8.45
N VAL A 80 -3.15 0.56 9.03
CA VAL A 80 -4.38 1.36 9.04
C VAL A 80 -4.18 2.66 9.82
N THR A 81 -3.58 2.60 11.01
CA THR A 81 -3.21 3.80 11.78
C THR A 81 -2.30 4.72 10.96
N MET A 82 -1.32 4.16 10.25
CA MET A 82 -0.44 4.91 9.35
C MET A 82 -1.23 5.60 8.22
N SER A 83 -2.18 4.91 7.58
CA SER A 83 -3.01 5.50 6.52
C SER A 83 -3.92 6.64 7.02
N LEU A 84 -4.42 6.55 8.26
CA LEU A 84 -5.15 7.66 8.88
C LEU A 84 -4.23 8.86 9.09
N TYR A 85 -3.01 8.68 9.60
CA TYR A 85 -2.05 9.79 9.72
C TYR A 85 -1.62 10.36 8.37
N GLN A 86 -1.54 9.55 7.30
CA GLN A 86 -1.35 10.08 5.95
C GLN A 86 -2.50 11.00 5.54
N ALA A 87 -3.75 10.62 5.82
CA ALA A 87 -4.91 11.49 5.56
C ALA A 87 -4.83 12.81 6.35
N VAL A 88 -4.42 12.75 7.63
CA VAL A 88 -4.18 13.95 8.46
C VAL A 88 -3.08 14.83 7.86
N ALA A 89 -1.96 14.23 7.44
CA ALA A 89 -0.84 14.95 6.80
C ALA A 89 -1.24 15.61 5.47
N LEU A 90 -2.25 15.06 4.78
CA LEU A 90 -2.83 15.62 3.56
C LEU A 90 -3.98 16.62 3.83
N GLY A 91 -4.29 16.90 5.10
CA GLY A 91 -5.19 17.98 5.50
C GLY A 91 -6.51 17.52 6.14
N ASP A 92 -6.80 16.22 6.18
CA ASP A 92 -8.00 15.71 6.86
C ASP A 92 -7.77 15.54 8.37
N GLN A 93 -7.83 16.67 9.09
CA GLN A 93 -7.58 16.73 10.53
C GLN A 93 -8.62 15.98 11.37
N SER A 94 -9.79 15.65 10.82
CA SER A 94 -10.80 14.90 11.57
C SER A 94 -10.35 13.48 11.92
N ARG A 95 -9.39 12.93 11.17
CA ARG A 95 -8.89 11.55 11.35
C ARG A 95 -7.90 11.39 12.50
N LEU A 96 -7.41 12.52 13.06
CA LEU A 96 -6.36 12.51 14.07
C LEU A 96 -6.77 11.74 15.33
N GLN A 97 -8.01 11.90 15.79
CA GLN A 97 -8.46 11.23 17.01
C GLN A 97 -8.46 9.71 16.87
N ALA A 98 -8.97 9.19 15.75
CA ALA A 98 -9.00 7.75 15.48
C ALA A 98 -7.59 7.18 15.30
N ALA A 99 -6.70 7.93 14.64
CA ALA A 99 -5.29 7.55 14.49
C ALA A 99 -4.58 7.51 15.86
N ASP A 100 -4.75 8.54 16.70
CA ASP A 100 -4.16 8.59 18.05
C ASP A 100 -4.69 7.47 18.96
N LEU A 101 -5.96 7.06 18.80
CA LEU A 101 -6.52 5.92 19.53
C LEU A 101 -5.87 4.59 19.11
N GLY A 102 -5.63 4.39 17.81
CA GLY A 102 -4.88 3.23 17.30
C GLY A 102 -3.43 3.24 17.82
N THR A 103 -2.77 4.39 17.80
CA THR A 103 -1.42 4.56 18.37
C THR A 103 -1.36 4.24 19.86
N ALA A 104 -2.35 4.68 20.64
CA ALA A 104 -2.43 4.37 22.07
C ALA A 104 -2.50 2.85 22.32
N TRP A 105 -3.26 2.12 21.49
CA TRP A 105 -3.28 0.66 21.54
C TRP A 105 -1.90 0.06 21.22
N MET A 106 -1.19 0.55 20.19
CA MET A 106 0.16 0.07 19.87
C MET A 106 1.15 0.32 21.00
N GLN A 107 1.12 1.50 21.63
CA GLN A 107 1.99 1.86 22.75
C GLN A 107 1.78 0.93 23.96
N ALA A 108 0.53 0.55 24.25
CA ALA A 108 0.22 -0.39 25.33
C ALA A 108 0.76 -1.82 25.07
N ASN A 109 1.19 -2.11 23.85
CA ASN A 109 1.61 -3.44 23.41
C ASN A 109 3.09 -3.50 22.96
N LEU A 110 3.91 -2.55 23.41
CA LEU A 110 5.35 -2.57 23.13
C LEU A 110 6.08 -3.67 23.95
N VAL A 111 7.14 -4.20 23.36
CA VAL A 111 8.28 -4.80 24.08
C VAL A 111 9.32 -3.72 24.22
N GLU A 112 9.81 -3.54 25.45
CA GLU A 112 10.95 -2.69 25.73
C GLU A 112 12.24 -3.51 25.86
N HIS A 113 13.28 -3.00 25.23
CA HIS A 113 14.68 -3.36 25.47
C HIS A 113 15.42 -2.08 25.88
N ASP A 114 16.62 -2.23 26.43
CA ASP A 114 17.43 -1.12 26.96
C ASP A 114 17.53 0.06 25.97
N ASP A 115 17.82 -0.23 24.69
CA ASP A 115 18.02 0.82 23.68
C ASP A 115 16.90 0.91 22.63
N TRP A 116 16.03 -0.08 22.49
CA TRP A 116 15.03 -0.12 21.41
C TRP A 116 13.66 -0.61 21.89
N VAL A 117 12.62 -0.37 21.09
CA VAL A 117 11.27 -0.88 21.33
C VAL A 117 10.68 -1.50 20.08
N ALA A 118 9.76 -2.43 20.25
CA ALA A 118 9.09 -3.08 19.14
C ALA A 118 7.62 -3.37 19.46
N LEU A 119 6.76 -3.30 18.45
CA LEU A 119 5.36 -3.64 18.58
C LEU A 119 5.17 -5.15 18.63
N ARG A 120 4.63 -5.64 19.75
CA ARG A 120 4.32 -7.06 19.97
C ARG A 120 2.86 -7.32 19.64
N ASN A 121 2.59 -8.44 18.99
CA ASN A 121 1.23 -8.96 18.92
C ASN A 121 0.81 -9.51 20.31
N PRO A 122 -0.19 -8.94 20.99
CA PRO A 122 -0.54 -9.38 22.35
C PRO A 122 -1.15 -10.79 22.41
N VAL A 123 -1.74 -11.27 21.32
CA VAL A 123 -2.38 -12.60 21.25
C VAL A 123 -1.34 -13.70 21.10
N THR A 124 -0.38 -13.50 20.19
CA THR A 124 0.62 -14.53 19.83
C THR A 124 1.97 -14.34 20.50
N GLY A 125 2.21 -13.19 21.14
CA GLY A 125 3.52 -12.78 21.66
C GLY A 125 4.57 -12.47 20.59
N ARG A 126 4.28 -12.67 19.30
CA ARG A 126 5.23 -12.49 18.21
C ARG A 126 5.51 -11.00 17.96
N VAL A 127 6.78 -10.68 17.75
CA VAL A 127 7.22 -9.34 17.32
C VAL A 127 7.56 -9.42 15.83
N LYS A 128 6.78 -8.73 15.00
CA LYS A 128 6.95 -8.69 13.54
C LYS A 128 7.58 -7.36 13.15
N LEU A 129 8.64 -7.40 12.34
CA LEU A 129 9.31 -6.19 11.84
C LEU A 129 8.32 -5.21 11.18
N GLY A 130 7.44 -5.72 10.33
CA GLY A 130 6.47 -4.88 9.61
C GLY A 130 5.53 -4.09 10.53
N ALA A 131 5.18 -4.63 11.70
CA ALA A 131 4.33 -3.92 12.65
C ALA A 131 5.04 -2.69 13.24
N SER A 132 6.28 -2.85 13.69
CA SER A 132 7.09 -1.73 14.18
C SER A 132 7.44 -0.73 13.07
N SER A 133 7.67 -1.22 11.85
CA SER A 133 8.00 -0.37 10.69
C SER A 133 6.83 0.54 10.32
N LEU A 134 5.62 -0.01 10.23
CA LEU A 134 4.41 0.77 9.93
C LEU A 134 4.00 1.68 11.09
N MET A 135 4.23 1.27 12.35
CA MET A 135 4.05 2.16 13.50
C MET A 135 4.99 3.37 13.41
N LEU A 136 6.26 3.15 13.10
CA LEU A 136 7.25 4.22 12.93
C LEU A 136 6.90 5.15 11.75
N ALA A 137 6.51 4.59 10.60
CA ALA A 137 6.05 5.36 9.46
C ALA A 137 4.82 6.21 9.82
N GLY A 138 3.83 5.63 10.51
CA GLY A 138 2.65 6.35 11.00
C GLY A 138 3.00 7.51 11.95
N LEU A 139 3.90 7.29 12.91
CA LEU A 139 4.37 8.35 13.81
C LEU A 139 5.11 9.46 13.06
N THR A 140 5.83 9.13 11.99
CA THR A 140 6.46 10.13 11.12
C THR A 140 5.42 10.98 10.39
N GLN A 141 4.37 10.35 9.84
CA GLN A 141 3.25 11.06 9.22
C GLN A 141 2.51 11.95 10.24
N ARG A 142 2.31 11.46 11.47
CA ARG A 142 1.77 12.28 12.56
C ARG A 142 2.66 13.48 12.84
N ARG A 143 3.97 13.27 12.97
CA ARG A 143 4.96 14.31 13.27
C ARG A 143 4.94 15.41 12.20
N LEU A 144 4.84 15.05 10.92
CA LEU A 144 4.67 15.96 9.79
C LEU A 144 3.37 16.77 9.88
N ALA A 145 2.28 16.12 10.28
CA ALA A 145 0.95 16.73 10.24
C ALA A 145 0.67 17.66 11.43
N THR A 146 1.28 17.41 12.59
CA THR A 146 0.94 18.11 13.85
C THR A 146 2.07 18.95 14.42
N ASP A 147 3.29 18.82 13.91
CA ASP A 147 4.50 19.38 14.49
C ASP A 147 4.73 19.03 15.98
N ASP A 148 4.09 17.98 16.49
CA ASP A 148 4.19 17.54 17.89
C ASP A 148 5.37 16.55 18.11
N PRO A 149 6.41 16.92 18.89
CA PRO A 149 7.58 16.08 19.15
C PRO A 149 7.36 14.97 20.19
N ALA A 150 6.15 14.81 20.76
CA ALA A 150 5.91 13.90 21.88
C ALA A 150 6.37 12.44 21.64
N TYR A 151 6.43 12.01 20.38
CA TYR A 151 6.83 10.67 20.00
C TYR A 151 8.27 10.55 19.46
N ASP A 152 9.05 11.63 19.41
CA ASP A 152 10.39 11.64 18.79
C ASP A 152 11.36 10.62 19.43
N ASP A 153 11.30 10.40 20.75
CA ASP A 153 12.11 9.35 21.41
C ASP A 153 11.64 7.94 21.04
N LEU A 154 10.31 7.72 21.05
CA LEU A 154 9.71 6.45 20.63
C LEU A 154 10.08 6.12 19.19
N MET A 155 10.06 7.10 18.29
CA MET A 155 10.46 6.95 16.90
C MET A 155 11.91 6.47 16.77
N ARG A 156 12.85 7.08 17.49
CA ARG A 156 14.26 6.64 17.50
C ARG A 156 14.42 5.24 18.09
N ARG A 157 13.69 4.89 19.15
CA ARG A 157 13.71 3.54 19.76
C ARG A 157 13.16 2.48 18.79
N LEU A 158 12.11 2.80 18.03
CA LEU A 158 11.58 1.93 16.97
C LEU A 158 12.59 1.79 15.82
N ALA A 159 13.21 2.89 15.37
CA ALA A 159 14.21 2.87 14.30
C ALA A 159 15.43 1.99 14.66
N ARG A 160 15.89 2.04 15.92
CA ARG A 160 16.95 1.13 16.40
C ARG A 160 16.52 -0.34 16.37
N PHE A 161 15.27 -0.67 16.65
CA PHE A 161 14.77 -2.03 16.48
C PHE A 161 14.81 -2.47 15.01
N LEU A 162 14.43 -1.59 14.06
CA LEU A 162 14.56 -1.90 12.63
C LEU A 162 16.02 -2.22 12.26
N VAL A 163 16.99 -1.44 12.76
CA VAL A 163 18.43 -1.70 12.54
C VAL A 163 18.87 -3.05 13.15
N VAL A 164 18.36 -3.42 14.33
CA VAL A 164 18.62 -4.75 14.95
C VAL A 164 18.16 -5.91 14.06
N MET A 165 17.10 -5.70 13.27
CA MET A 165 16.53 -6.72 12.38
C MET A 165 17.23 -6.80 11.01
N GLN A 166 18.16 -5.87 10.72
CA GLN A 166 18.86 -5.80 9.45
C GLN A 166 20.05 -6.77 9.40
N LEU A 167 20.16 -7.49 8.28
CA LEU A 167 21.31 -8.32 7.95
C LEU A 167 22.40 -7.51 7.23
N PRO A 168 23.67 -7.98 7.23
CA PRO A 168 24.77 -7.26 6.59
C PRO A 168 24.59 -7.01 5.08
N ASP A 169 23.82 -7.85 4.40
CA ASP A 169 23.48 -7.73 2.98
C ASP A 169 22.35 -6.74 2.69
N GLY A 170 21.78 -6.10 3.73
CA GLY A 170 20.64 -5.19 3.63
C GLY A 170 19.26 -5.86 3.70
N ALA A 171 19.20 -7.19 3.69
CA ALA A 171 17.94 -7.90 3.89
C ALA A 171 17.44 -7.73 5.33
N MET A 172 16.14 -7.90 5.52
CA MET A 172 15.52 -7.75 6.85
C MET A 172 14.90 -9.07 7.34
N LEU A 173 15.16 -9.39 8.60
CA LEU A 173 14.52 -10.51 9.29
C LEU A 173 13.08 -10.15 9.68
N ASN A 174 12.17 -11.11 9.60
CA ASN A 174 10.75 -10.85 9.80
C ASN A 174 10.32 -10.87 11.28
N TYR A 175 10.97 -11.71 12.09
CA TYR A 175 10.55 -11.99 13.46
C TYR A 175 11.67 -11.76 14.46
N TRP A 176 11.35 -11.08 15.55
CA TRP A 176 12.17 -11.10 16.76
C TRP A 176 11.54 -12.06 17.77
N ASN A 177 12.36 -12.90 18.41
CA ASN A 177 11.88 -13.94 19.32
C ASN A 177 12.10 -13.52 20.79
N PRO A 178 11.01 -13.20 21.54
CA PRO A 178 11.14 -12.81 22.94
C PRO A 178 11.69 -13.89 23.87
N ALA A 179 11.59 -15.17 23.49
CA ALA A 179 12.09 -16.27 24.31
C ALA A 179 13.61 -16.42 24.24
N THR A 180 14.21 -16.13 23.07
CA THR A 180 15.66 -16.19 22.88
C THR A 180 16.33 -14.83 23.04
N GLY A 181 15.58 -13.74 22.91
CA GLY A 181 16.12 -12.38 22.91
C GLY A 181 16.76 -11.97 21.58
N GLU A 182 16.57 -12.76 20.52
CA GLU A 182 17.29 -12.62 19.25
C GLU A 182 16.32 -12.59 18.05
N PRO A 183 16.70 -11.92 16.93
CA PRO A 183 16.04 -12.09 15.65
C PRO A 183 16.04 -13.55 15.20
N ASP A 184 14.95 -14.01 14.58
CA ASP A 184 14.89 -15.33 13.93
C ASP A 184 15.63 -15.25 12.58
N PRO A 185 16.79 -15.92 12.44
CA PRO A 185 17.62 -15.80 11.25
C PRO A 185 17.04 -16.54 10.04
N THR A 186 15.99 -17.34 10.22
CA THR A 186 15.48 -18.26 9.20
C THR A 186 14.35 -17.68 8.37
N VAL A 187 13.79 -16.54 8.77
CA VAL A 187 12.59 -15.99 8.14
C VAL A 187 12.79 -14.54 7.70
N ARG A 188 12.74 -14.34 6.39
CA ARG A 188 12.60 -13.02 5.74
C ARG A 188 11.14 -12.79 5.35
N SER A 189 10.78 -11.55 5.05
CA SER A 189 9.43 -11.18 4.60
C SER A 189 9.50 -10.36 3.32
N ARG A 190 8.68 -10.77 2.35
CA ARG A 190 8.51 -10.08 1.06
C ARG A 190 8.05 -8.63 1.17
N TYR A 191 7.49 -8.24 2.33
CA TYR A 191 6.93 -6.90 2.56
C TYR A 191 7.73 -6.11 3.58
N ALA A 192 8.21 -6.76 4.65
CA ALA A 192 8.78 -6.04 5.80
C ALA A 192 10.09 -5.31 5.46
N THR A 193 10.84 -5.81 4.47
CA THR A 193 12.05 -5.17 3.98
C THR A 193 11.75 -3.77 3.41
N GLY A 194 10.76 -3.66 2.52
CA GLY A 194 10.33 -2.37 1.99
C GLY A 194 9.67 -1.47 3.04
N GLU A 195 8.86 -2.04 3.95
CA GLU A 195 8.25 -1.29 5.06
C GLU A 195 9.32 -0.64 5.96
N ALA A 196 10.40 -1.37 6.26
CA ALA A 196 11.50 -0.88 7.07
C ALA A 196 12.32 0.19 6.35
N LEU A 197 12.58 0.01 5.04
CA LEU A 197 13.27 1.04 4.25
C LEU A 197 12.49 2.36 4.28
N TRP A 198 11.18 2.32 4.03
CA TRP A 198 10.39 3.55 3.98
C TRP A 198 10.37 4.26 5.34
N ALA A 199 10.29 3.51 6.43
CA ALA A 199 10.33 4.08 7.78
C ALA A 199 11.71 4.70 8.11
N LEU A 200 12.82 4.06 7.72
CA LEU A 200 14.17 4.57 7.94
C LEU A 200 14.50 5.78 7.04
N ALA A 201 14.05 5.79 5.79
CA ALA A 201 14.19 6.93 4.90
C ALA A 201 13.48 8.16 5.46
N GLN A 202 12.26 7.98 5.97
CA GLN A 202 11.50 9.03 6.67
C GLN A 202 12.21 9.53 7.93
N MET A 203 12.81 8.63 8.72
CA MET A 203 13.63 8.98 9.89
C MET A 203 14.84 9.83 9.51
N HIS A 204 15.55 9.48 8.43
CA HIS A 204 16.69 10.28 7.97
C HIS A 204 16.25 11.70 7.56
N ARG A 205 15.09 11.82 6.90
CA ARG A 205 14.57 13.13 6.50
C ARG A 205 14.15 13.99 7.70
N HIS A 206 13.57 13.39 8.74
CA HIS A 206 13.13 14.10 9.94
C HIS A 206 14.25 14.43 10.92
N PHE A 207 15.21 13.53 11.04
CA PHE A 207 16.32 13.63 11.99
C PHE A 207 17.65 13.54 11.24
N PRO A 208 17.98 14.56 10.42
CA PRO A 208 19.19 14.54 9.62
C PRO A 208 20.44 14.51 10.50
N GLY A 209 21.44 13.72 10.08
CA GLY A 209 22.71 13.57 10.79
C GLY A 209 22.73 12.51 11.91
N GLU A 210 21.61 11.83 12.18
CA GLU A 210 21.56 10.73 13.16
C GLU A 210 21.98 9.36 12.60
N GLY A 211 22.37 9.28 11.32
CA GLY A 211 22.91 8.07 10.69
C GLY A 211 21.86 7.07 10.17
N TRP A 212 20.61 7.50 10.01
CA TRP A 212 19.53 6.65 9.48
C TRP A 212 19.63 6.38 7.96
N ASP A 213 20.49 7.08 7.25
CA ASP A 213 20.80 6.89 5.83
C ASP A 213 21.57 5.60 5.55
N GLU A 214 22.60 5.29 6.34
CA GLU A 214 23.43 4.09 6.14
C GLU A 214 22.60 2.79 6.10
N PRO A 215 21.72 2.49 7.10
CA PRO A 215 20.88 1.32 7.02
C PRO A 215 19.85 1.41 5.89
N SER A 216 19.40 2.61 5.51
CA SER A 216 18.48 2.80 4.37
C SER A 216 19.13 2.40 3.05
N TRP A 217 20.37 2.83 2.80
CA TRP A 217 21.11 2.48 1.58
C TRP A 217 21.30 0.98 1.42
N ARG A 218 21.68 0.27 2.49
CA ARG A 218 21.82 -1.19 2.43
C ARG A 218 20.52 -1.87 1.98
N ILE A 219 19.37 -1.43 2.49
CA ILE A 219 18.09 -2.03 2.10
C ILE A 219 17.75 -1.66 0.65
N ALA A 220 17.95 -0.39 0.25
CA ALA A 220 17.69 0.06 -1.11
C ALA A 220 18.51 -0.75 -2.15
N ASP A 221 19.80 -0.96 -1.88
CA ASP A 221 20.69 -1.79 -2.68
C ASP A 221 20.20 -3.24 -2.75
N TYR A 222 19.85 -3.83 -1.60
CA TYR A 222 19.33 -5.20 -1.54
C TYR A 222 18.05 -5.37 -2.37
N LEU A 223 17.10 -4.45 -2.24
CA LEU A 223 15.84 -4.47 -2.98
C LEU A 223 16.07 -4.34 -4.49
N ALA A 224 17.00 -3.47 -4.90
CA ALA A 224 17.27 -3.18 -6.30
C ALA A 224 18.09 -4.29 -7.00
N LEU A 225 19.03 -4.93 -6.28
CA LEU A 225 20.01 -5.82 -6.89
C LEU A 225 19.82 -7.31 -6.57
N HIS A 226 19.19 -7.66 -5.45
CA HIS A 226 19.32 -9.00 -4.88
C HIS A 226 18.01 -9.66 -4.46
N ARG A 227 17.04 -8.92 -3.88
CA ARG A 227 15.85 -9.47 -3.22
C ARG A 227 15.15 -10.55 -4.04
N ASP A 228 14.83 -10.25 -5.29
CA ASP A 228 13.95 -11.11 -6.09
C ASP A 228 14.57 -12.46 -6.41
N GLU A 229 15.88 -12.49 -6.68
CA GLU A 229 16.63 -13.73 -6.91
C GLU A 229 16.83 -14.49 -5.60
N VAL A 230 17.31 -13.80 -4.56
CA VAL A 230 17.64 -14.42 -3.26
C VAL A 230 16.41 -14.97 -2.55
N GLU A 231 15.27 -14.30 -2.65
CA GLU A 231 14.01 -14.73 -2.02
C GLU A 231 13.11 -15.56 -2.94
N GLY A 232 13.56 -15.84 -4.18
CA GLY A 232 12.84 -16.67 -5.13
C GLY A 232 11.46 -16.13 -5.48
N LEU A 233 11.35 -14.83 -5.74
CA LEU A 233 10.07 -14.18 -6.02
C LEU A 233 9.60 -14.48 -7.44
N ASP A 234 8.36 -14.93 -7.55
CA ASP A 234 7.74 -15.20 -8.85
C ASP A 234 7.46 -13.89 -9.60
N PHE A 235 7.77 -13.87 -10.89
CA PHE A 235 7.50 -12.75 -11.82
C PHE A 235 8.17 -11.42 -11.42
N PRO A 236 9.52 -11.38 -11.34
CA PRO A 236 10.25 -10.16 -11.02
C PRO A 236 10.07 -9.04 -12.07
N PRO A 237 10.17 -7.75 -11.69
CA PRO A 237 10.36 -7.35 -10.31
C PRO A 237 9.08 -7.56 -9.48
N TRP A 238 9.24 -7.92 -8.20
CA TRP A 238 8.11 -7.93 -7.25
C TRP A 238 7.49 -6.52 -7.19
N PRO A 239 6.15 -6.37 -7.30
CA PRO A 239 5.47 -5.08 -7.25
C PRO A 239 5.46 -4.52 -5.82
N ASP A 240 6.64 -4.11 -5.33
CA ASP A 240 6.87 -3.61 -3.98
C ASP A 240 6.52 -2.13 -3.87
N GLN A 241 5.32 -1.85 -3.39
CA GLN A 241 4.85 -0.48 -3.19
C GLN A 241 5.62 0.24 -2.08
N TRP A 242 6.16 -0.49 -1.10
CA TRP A 242 6.94 0.11 -0.03
C TRP A 242 8.32 0.55 -0.53
N ALA A 243 8.92 -0.22 -1.44
CA ALA A 243 10.11 0.22 -2.16
C ALA A 243 9.81 1.47 -3.02
N ALA A 244 8.63 1.53 -3.65
CA ALA A 244 8.22 2.70 -4.42
C ALA A 244 8.07 3.96 -3.55
N TYR A 245 7.41 3.84 -2.39
CA TYR A 245 7.36 4.90 -1.38
C TYR A 245 8.77 5.37 -0.97
N SER A 246 9.64 4.41 -0.70
CA SER A 246 11.02 4.67 -0.25
C SER A 246 11.82 5.47 -1.27
N LEU A 247 11.82 5.04 -2.53
CA LEU A 247 12.53 5.73 -3.61
C LEU A 247 11.97 7.14 -3.84
N SER A 248 10.65 7.33 -3.67
CA SER A 248 10.05 8.67 -3.70
C SER A 248 10.48 9.53 -2.52
N GLU A 249 10.61 8.97 -1.31
CA GLU A 249 11.10 9.71 -0.13
C GLU A 249 12.58 10.07 -0.28
N MET A 250 13.35 9.19 -0.94
CA MET A 250 14.77 9.34 -1.24
C MET A 250 15.03 10.13 -2.54
N ALA A 251 14.04 10.79 -3.13
CA ALA A 251 14.18 11.42 -4.45
C ALA A 251 15.26 12.53 -4.48
N ASP A 252 15.49 13.21 -3.35
CA ASP A 252 16.54 14.23 -3.21
C ASP A 252 17.90 13.65 -2.76
N TRP A 253 17.99 12.33 -2.61
CA TRP A 253 19.22 11.63 -2.24
C TRP A 253 20.02 11.31 -3.51
N PRO A 254 21.33 11.04 -3.41
CA PRO A 254 22.15 10.67 -4.57
C PRO A 254 21.87 9.24 -5.05
N LEU A 255 20.68 8.99 -5.62
CA LEU A 255 20.29 7.68 -6.17
C LEU A 255 21.22 7.26 -7.31
N GLU A 256 21.87 6.12 -7.14
CA GLU A 256 22.72 5.49 -8.17
C GLU A 256 21.91 4.86 -9.32
N ASP A 257 22.58 4.50 -10.42
CA ASP A 257 21.91 4.03 -11.64
C ASP A 257 21.07 2.77 -11.42
N HIS A 258 21.52 1.81 -10.60
CA HIS A 258 20.74 0.60 -10.31
C HIS A 258 19.45 0.90 -9.55
N HIS A 259 19.42 1.95 -8.71
CA HIS A 259 18.19 2.39 -8.05
C HIS A 259 17.18 2.91 -9.08
N ILE A 260 17.64 3.64 -10.09
CA ILE A 260 16.80 4.18 -11.17
C ILE A 260 16.32 3.08 -12.10
N GLU A 261 17.17 2.12 -12.44
CA GLU A 261 16.78 0.93 -13.22
C GLU A 261 15.70 0.13 -12.48
N TYR A 262 15.88 -0.09 -11.18
CA TYR A 262 14.88 -0.74 -10.35
C TYR A 262 13.57 0.06 -10.27
N ALA A 263 13.64 1.39 -10.06
CA ALA A 263 12.48 2.29 -10.05
C ALA A 263 11.67 2.19 -11.36
N ARG A 264 12.36 2.22 -12.51
CA ARG A 264 11.74 2.04 -13.83
C ARG A 264 11.06 0.68 -13.96
N ALA A 265 11.74 -0.39 -13.54
CA ALA A 265 11.20 -1.74 -13.64
C ALA A 265 9.94 -1.94 -12.77
N ILE A 266 9.91 -1.43 -11.53
CA ILE A 266 8.72 -1.50 -10.67
C ILE A 266 7.58 -0.61 -11.19
N ALA A 267 7.89 0.57 -11.73
CA ALA A 267 6.93 1.45 -12.38
C ALA A 267 6.21 0.75 -13.55
N GLU A 268 6.97 0.10 -14.43
CA GLU A 268 6.43 -0.68 -15.55
C GLU A 268 5.59 -1.87 -15.06
N ARG A 269 6.03 -2.54 -13.98
CA ARG A 269 5.29 -3.64 -13.35
C ARG A 269 3.93 -3.19 -12.84
N PHE A 270 3.85 -2.09 -12.09
CA PHE A 270 2.56 -1.57 -11.63
C PHE A 270 1.67 -1.12 -12.80
N GLY A 271 2.24 -0.46 -13.81
CA GLY A 271 1.50 -0.07 -15.01
C GLY A 271 0.89 -1.25 -15.75
N PHE A 272 1.63 -2.35 -15.85
CA PHE A 272 1.13 -3.63 -16.40
C PHE A 272 0.00 -4.21 -15.55
N LEU A 273 0.13 -4.21 -14.22
CA LEU A 273 -0.90 -4.73 -13.31
C LEU A 273 -2.21 -3.93 -13.42
N ILE A 274 -2.14 -2.59 -13.45
CA ILE A 274 -3.32 -1.74 -13.70
C ILE A 274 -3.93 -2.01 -15.07
N ARG A 275 -3.12 -2.18 -16.12
CA ARG A 275 -3.62 -2.53 -17.45
C ARG A 275 -4.43 -3.82 -17.41
N VAL A 276 -3.90 -4.88 -16.81
CA VAL A 276 -4.60 -6.17 -16.69
C VAL A 276 -5.87 -6.03 -15.86
N GLU A 277 -5.81 -5.29 -14.76
CA GLU A 277 -6.96 -5.06 -13.89
C GLU A 277 -8.07 -4.26 -14.57
N SER A 278 -7.72 -3.27 -15.39
CA SER A 278 -8.70 -2.48 -16.15
C SER A 278 -9.49 -3.33 -17.16
N GLN A 279 -9.00 -4.52 -17.51
CA GLN A 279 -9.71 -5.47 -18.37
C GLN A 279 -10.61 -6.44 -17.58
N ARG A 280 -10.51 -6.45 -16.24
CA ARG A 280 -11.36 -7.24 -15.34
C ARG A 280 -12.61 -6.44 -14.99
N THR A 281 -13.67 -6.69 -15.74
CA THR A 281 -14.98 -6.03 -15.59
C THR A 281 -15.99 -6.89 -14.83
N GLY A 282 -15.61 -8.13 -14.49
CA GLY A 282 -16.47 -9.09 -13.81
C GLY A 282 -17.57 -9.67 -14.71
N GLY A 283 -18.36 -10.57 -14.14
CA GLY A 283 -19.47 -11.25 -14.80
C GLY A 283 -19.07 -12.52 -15.55
N PHE A 284 -20.10 -13.29 -15.94
CA PHE A 284 -19.97 -14.67 -16.43
C PHE A 284 -19.06 -14.85 -17.66
N ILE A 285 -18.93 -13.82 -18.50
CA ILE A 285 -18.11 -13.89 -19.72
C ILE A 285 -16.67 -13.44 -19.46
N ASN A 286 -16.44 -12.40 -18.66
CA ASN A 286 -15.12 -11.80 -18.48
C ASN A 286 -14.27 -12.59 -17.46
N GLU A 287 -14.88 -13.04 -16.36
CA GLU A 287 -14.17 -13.71 -15.27
C GLU A 287 -13.42 -14.98 -15.71
N PRO A 288 -13.95 -15.87 -16.59
CA PRO A 288 -13.20 -17.02 -17.08
C PRO A 288 -11.93 -16.69 -17.87
N PHE A 289 -11.86 -15.53 -18.54
CA PHE A 289 -10.72 -15.14 -19.38
C PHE A 289 -9.73 -14.23 -18.67
N HIS A 290 -10.21 -13.38 -17.75
CA HIS A 290 -9.40 -12.36 -17.09
C HIS A 290 -9.19 -12.60 -15.60
N GLY A 291 -9.91 -13.57 -15.02
CA GLY A 291 -9.92 -13.84 -13.59
C GLY A 291 -10.85 -12.91 -12.81
N ARG A 292 -10.90 -13.14 -11.50
CA ARG A 292 -11.66 -12.32 -10.56
C ARG A 292 -11.05 -10.94 -10.37
N LEU A 293 -11.89 -9.99 -9.96
CA LEU A 293 -11.46 -8.66 -9.55
C LEU A 293 -10.42 -8.75 -8.42
N THR A 294 -9.39 -7.93 -8.50
CA THR A 294 -8.39 -7.84 -7.42
C THR A 294 -9.02 -7.25 -6.16
N ARG A 295 -8.58 -7.70 -4.97
CA ARG A 295 -8.96 -7.07 -3.69
C ARG A 295 -8.54 -5.60 -3.70
N ALA A 296 -9.28 -4.73 -3.02
CA ALA A 296 -8.90 -3.32 -2.93
C ALA A 296 -7.55 -3.14 -2.26
N ALA A 297 -7.18 -4.03 -1.31
CA ALA A 297 -5.83 -4.05 -0.75
C ALA A 297 -4.74 -4.16 -1.83
N GLY A 298 -4.91 -5.05 -2.80
CA GLY A 298 -3.92 -5.26 -3.88
C GLY A 298 -3.97 -4.19 -4.97
N LEU A 299 -5.16 -3.68 -5.31
CA LEU A 299 -5.27 -2.58 -6.27
C LEU A 299 -4.74 -1.27 -5.67
N GLY A 300 -5.03 -1.00 -4.41
CA GLY A 300 -4.55 0.14 -3.64
C GLY A 300 -3.03 0.20 -3.62
N THR A 301 -2.33 -0.91 -3.32
CA THR A 301 -0.86 -0.93 -3.36
C THR A 301 -0.29 -0.60 -4.73
N TRP A 302 -0.96 -0.98 -5.82
CA TRP A 302 -0.50 -0.60 -7.17
C TRP A 302 -0.69 0.89 -7.44
N VAL A 303 -1.77 1.49 -6.94
CA VAL A 303 -2.01 2.93 -7.05
C VAL A 303 -0.99 3.70 -6.19
N GLU A 304 -0.74 3.28 -4.95
CA GLU A 304 0.33 3.83 -4.10
C GLU A 304 1.69 3.79 -4.81
N GLY A 305 2.04 2.64 -5.38
CA GLY A 305 3.31 2.44 -6.09
C GLY A 305 3.43 3.35 -7.32
N LEU A 306 2.39 3.44 -8.15
CA LEU A 306 2.38 4.32 -9.33
C LEU A 306 2.49 5.79 -8.95
N THR A 307 1.76 6.23 -7.93
CA THR A 307 1.79 7.62 -7.49
C THR A 307 3.13 7.98 -6.85
N SER A 308 3.76 7.06 -6.13
CA SER A 308 5.12 7.26 -5.59
C SER A 308 6.15 7.34 -6.72
N MET A 309 6.06 6.48 -7.74
CA MET A 309 6.92 6.57 -8.92
C MET A 309 6.68 7.82 -9.74
N TRP A 310 5.44 8.30 -9.82
CA TRP A 310 5.11 9.57 -10.46
C TRP A 310 5.81 10.74 -9.75
N ARG A 311 5.82 10.77 -8.42
CA ARG A 311 6.56 11.78 -7.64
C ARG A 311 8.05 11.72 -7.92
N LEU A 312 8.65 10.53 -7.89
CA LEU A 312 10.07 10.36 -8.22
C LEU A 312 10.38 10.82 -9.66
N ALA A 313 9.55 10.46 -10.64
CA ALA A 313 9.72 10.87 -12.04
C ALA A 313 9.62 12.39 -12.27
N ARG A 314 9.01 13.13 -11.33
CA ARG A 314 8.97 14.60 -11.36
C ARG A 314 10.21 15.24 -10.76
N THR A 315 10.93 14.53 -9.91
CA THR A 315 12.13 15.03 -9.22
C THR A 315 13.40 14.59 -9.94
N ASP A 316 13.48 13.34 -10.41
CA ASP A 316 14.65 12.79 -11.09
C ASP A 316 14.46 12.78 -12.62
N GLU A 317 15.28 13.57 -13.32
CA GLU A 317 15.21 13.72 -14.78
C GLU A 317 15.39 12.41 -15.56
N ARG A 318 16.06 11.41 -14.97
CA ARG A 318 16.30 10.09 -15.60
C ARG A 318 15.02 9.26 -15.73
N LEU A 319 13.94 9.66 -15.06
CA LEU A 319 12.62 9.01 -15.09
C LEU A 319 11.51 9.90 -15.66
N ALA A 320 11.82 11.14 -16.07
CA ALA A 320 10.84 12.12 -16.53
C ALA A 320 9.98 11.64 -17.73
N ASP A 321 10.50 10.72 -18.55
CA ASP A 321 9.76 10.12 -19.66
C ASP A 321 8.57 9.23 -19.22
N LEU A 322 8.57 8.79 -17.96
CA LEU A 322 7.52 7.95 -17.38
C LEU A 322 6.40 8.76 -16.74
N GLU A 323 6.66 9.99 -16.29
CA GLU A 323 5.72 10.85 -15.55
C GLU A 323 4.29 10.84 -16.14
N PRO A 324 4.06 11.16 -17.44
CA PRO A 324 2.70 11.27 -17.95
C PRO A 324 1.99 9.91 -18.01
N LYS A 325 2.74 8.82 -18.23
CA LYS A 325 2.21 7.46 -18.26
C LYS A 325 1.87 6.97 -16.86
N LEU A 326 2.69 7.32 -15.86
CA LEU A 326 2.45 7.02 -14.46
C LEU A 326 1.20 7.73 -13.98
N ALA A 327 1.04 9.01 -14.30
CA ALA A 327 -0.18 9.77 -14.01
C ALA A 327 -1.43 9.12 -14.61
N GLU A 328 -1.41 8.76 -15.90
CA GLU A 328 -2.53 8.07 -16.56
C GLU A 328 -2.90 6.76 -15.84
N ARG A 329 -1.90 5.96 -15.47
CA ARG A 329 -2.11 4.65 -14.84
C ARG A 329 -2.60 4.78 -13.41
N ALA A 330 -2.05 5.69 -12.62
CA ALA A 330 -2.50 5.96 -11.26
C ALA A 330 -3.97 6.40 -11.25
N LEU A 331 -4.35 7.32 -12.14
CA LEU A 331 -5.73 7.79 -12.27
C LEU A 331 -6.69 6.68 -12.73
N CYS A 332 -6.27 5.81 -13.65
CA CYS A 332 -7.05 4.64 -14.02
C CYS A 332 -7.31 3.73 -12.80
N GLY A 333 -6.27 3.44 -12.01
CA GLY A 333 -6.40 2.62 -10.80
C GLY A 333 -7.29 3.26 -9.73
N ALA A 334 -7.14 4.56 -9.49
CA ALA A 334 -7.98 5.34 -8.59
C ALA A 334 -9.45 5.34 -9.02
N GLY A 335 -9.73 5.53 -10.32
CA GLY A 335 -11.07 5.42 -10.88
C GLY A 335 -11.68 4.03 -10.71
N ILE A 336 -10.87 2.97 -10.87
CA ILE A 336 -11.33 1.59 -10.61
C ILE A 336 -11.66 1.41 -9.12
N LEU A 337 -10.80 1.87 -8.19
CA LEU A 337 -11.07 1.82 -6.75
C LEU A 337 -12.39 2.51 -6.42
N ALA A 338 -12.53 3.79 -6.77
CA ALA A 338 -13.74 4.57 -6.48
C ALA A 338 -15.01 3.93 -7.06
N SER A 339 -14.94 3.40 -8.29
CA SER A 339 -16.09 2.74 -8.93
C SER A 339 -16.54 1.44 -8.27
N ARG A 340 -15.69 0.81 -7.45
CA ARG A 340 -15.96 -0.46 -6.78
C ARG A 340 -16.30 -0.29 -5.30
N GLN A 341 -16.19 0.93 -4.77
CA GLN A 341 -16.49 1.23 -3.38
C GLN A 341 -18.00 1.23 -3.18
N ILE A 342 -18.47 0.61 -2.10
CA ILE A 342 -19.89 0.63 -1.76
C ILE A 342 -20.26 2.02 -1.27
N THR A 343 -21.22 2.66 -1.94
CA THR A 343 -21.72 3.97 -1.51
C THR A 343 -22.64 3.85 -0.29
N PHE A 344 -22.81 4.95 0.44
CA PHE A 344 -23.79 5.03 1.54
C PHE A 344 -25.22 4.65 1.12
N ARG A 345 -25.59 4.93 -0.14
CA ARG A 345 -26.91 4.54 -0.65
C ARG A 345 -27.02 3.04 -0.88
N GLU A 346 -25.97 2.43 -1.44
CA GLU A 346 -25.93 0.99 -1.71
C GLU A 346 -25.86 0.18 -0.43
N SER A 347 -25.18 0.71 0.61
CA SER A 347 -25.01 0.01 1.90
C SER A 347 -26.33 -0.26 2.61
N ALA A 348 -27.40 0.50 2.34
CA ALA A 348 -28.72 0.27 2.92
C ALA A 348 -29.33 -1.11 2.59
N ALA A 349 -28.84 -1.78 1.55
CA ALA A 349 -29.25 -3.14 1.18
C ALA A 349 -28.41 -4.24 1.86
N TRP A 350 -27.38 -3.88 2.62
CA TRP A 350 -26.47 -4.83 3.27
C TRP A 350 -26.91 -5.18 4.69
N PRO A 351 -26.53 -6.35 5.22
CA PRO A 351 -26.88 -6.76 6.58
C PRO A 351 -26.46 -5.76 7.66
N SER A 352 -25.23 -5.24 7.57
CA SER A 352 -24.73 -4.13 8.38
C SER A 352 -24.37 -2.93 7.50
N PRO A 353 -25.30 -1.96 7.29
CA PRO A 353 -25.06 -0.81 6.43
C PRO A 353 -23.83 0.03 6.82
N ASP A 354 -23.55 0.17 8.11
CA ASP A 354 -22.42 0.95 8.63
C ASP A 354 -21.07 0.30 8.30
N LEU A 355 -21.00 -1.04 8.29
CA LEU A 355 -19.79 -1.79 7.93
C LEU A 355 -19.69 -2.07 6.43
N ALA A 356 -20.71 -1.71 5.65
CA ALA A 356 -20.70 -1.80 4.20
C ALA A 356 -20.41 -0.46 3.52
N ALA A 357 -20.88 0.67 4.07
CA ALA A 357 -20.65 1.99 3.51
C ALA A 357 -19.15 2.32 3.46
N GLY A 358 -18.64 2.72 2.29
CA GLY A 358 -17.22 3.06 2.11
C GLY A 358 -16.29 1.84 1.95
N ALA A 359 -16.79 0.62 2.11
CA ALA A 359 -15.99 -0.59 2.03
C ALA A 359 -15.81 -1.12 0.59
N TRP A 360 -14.83 -2.00 0.44
CA TRP A 360 -14.65 -2.83 -0.76
C TRP A 360 -14.77 -4.31 -0.37
N PHE A 361 -15.67 -5.01 -1.03
CA PHE A 361 -15.87 -6.44 -0.77
C PHE A 361 -15.25 -7.29 -1.87
N ARG A 362 -14.68 -8.43 -1.46
CA ARG A 362 -14.38 -9.54 -2.36
C ARG A 362 -14.80 -10.84 -1.70
N ASP A 363 -15.61 -11.59 -2.44
CA ASP A 363 -16.20 -12.86 -1.97
C ASP A 363 -16.94 -12.65 -0.62
N GLY A 364 -17.74 -11.57 -0.54
CA GLY A 364 -18.51 -11.22 0.67
C GLY A 364 -17.69 -10.67 1.85
N ILE A 365 -16.37 -10.50 1.69
CA ILE A 365 -15.45 -10.12 2.77
C ILE A 365 -14.76 -8.79 2.47
N THR A 366 -14.79 -7.88 3.44
CA THR A 366 -13.93 -6.68 3.50
C THR A 366 -12.97 -6.79 4.69
N ARG A 367 -11.76 -6.27 4.54
CA ARG A 367 -10.76 -6.22 5.60
C ARG A 367 -10.21 -4.82 5.78
N MET A 368 -9.63 -4.56 6.95
CA MET A 368 -9.00 -3.26 7.22
C MET A 368 -7.88 -2.93 6.22
N ASP A 369 -7.18 -3.93 5.65
CA ASP A 369 -6.15 -3.72 4.63
C ASP A 369 -6.74 -3.35 3.25
N ASP A 370 -8.00 -3.71 2.99
CA ASP A 370 -8.72 -3.21 1.81
C ASP A 370 -8.94 -1.69 1.91
N GLN A 371 -9.18 -1.18 3.12
CA GLN A 371 -9.37 0.24 3.38
C GLN A 371 -8.03 0.99 3.42
N GLN A 372 -7.05 0.46 4.14
CA GLN A 372 -5.72 1.08 4.28
C GLN A 372 -5.15 1.48 2.92
N HIS A 373 -5.01 0.50 2.02
CA HIS A 373 -4.31 0.74 0.76
C HIS A 373 -5.15 1.52 -0.25
N ALA A 374 -6.47 1.38 -0.19
CA ALA A 374 -7.36 2.20 -1.02
C ALA A 374 -7.32 3.66 -0.58
N LEU A 375 -7.40 3.95 0.73
CA LEU A 375 -7.26 5.29 1.30
C LEU A 375 -5.93 5.93 0.88
N SER A 376 -4.81 5.28 1.17
CA SER A 376 -3.48 5.79 0.84
C SER A 376 -3.30 6.00 -0.67
N GLY A 377 -3.71 5.03 -1.49
CA GLY A 377 -3.64 5.16 -2.95
C GLY A 377 -4.47 6.31 -3.51
N LEU A 378 -5.71 6.47 -3.04
CA LEU A 378 -6.60 7.57 -3.44
C LEU A 378 -6.03 8.91 -2.99
N ALA A 379 -5.73 9.06 -1.70
CA ALA A 379 -5.28 10.33 -1.11
C ALA A 379 -3.98 10.84 -1.75
N LEU A 380 -3.01 9.96 -2.02
CA LEU A 380 -1.76 10.38 -2.68
C LEU A 380 -1.98 10.85 -4.12
N THR A 381 -2.97 10.27 -4.81
CA THR A 381 -3.28 10.53 -6.22
C THR A 381 -3.91 11.92 -6.43
N GLU A 382 -4.41 12.56 -5.36
CA GLU A 382 -4.91 13.94 -5.41
C GLU A 382 -3.88 14.91 -6.01
N ALA A 383 -2.59 14.75 -5.66
CA ALA A 383 -1.50 15.57 -6.19
C ALA A 383 -1.39 15.50 -7.73
N ILE A 384 -1.74 14.36 -8.35
CA ILE A 384 -1.72 14.20 -9.80
C ILE A 384 -2.83 15.06 -10.43
N LEU A 385 -4.03 15.04 -9.85
CA LEU A 385 -5.17 15.83 -10.34
C LEU A 385 -4.93 17.33 -10.18
N ALA A 386 -4.43 17.76 -9.02
CA ALA A 386 -4.11 19.18 -8.77
C ALA A 386 -3.16 19.74 -9.84
N THR A 387 -2.15 18.96 -10.23
CA THR A 387 -1.17 19.41 -11.25
C THR A 387 -1.73 19.49 -12.67
N ARG A 388 -2.87 18.83 -12.96
CA ARG A 388 -3.57 18.95 -14.25
C ARG A 388 -4.45 20.19 -14.32
N GLU A 389 -5.00 20.64 -13.20
CA GLU A 389 -5.79 21.87 -13.13
C GLU A 389 -4.92 23.12 -13.30
N ASP A 390 -3.66 23.05 -12.86
CA ASP A 390 -2.67 24.11 -13.01
C ASP A 390 -1.99 24.15 -14.41
N ALA A 391 -2.31 23.21 -15.31
CA ALA A 391 -1.78 23.20 -16.67
C ALA A 391 -2.57 24.21 -17.55
N PRO A 392 -1.87 25.15 -18.24
CA PRO A 392 -2.49 26.27 -18.96
C PRO A 392 -3.35 25.88 -20.18
#